data_AF-A0A2E1JGA9-F1
#
_entry.id   AF-A0A2E1JGA9-F1
#
_cell.length_a   1.000
_cell.length_b   1.000
_cell.length_c   1.000
_cell.angle_alpha   90.00
_cell.angle_beta   90.00
_cell.angle_gamma   90.00
#
_symmetry.space_group_name_H-M   'P 1'
#
loop_
_entity.id
_entity.type
_entity.pdbx_description
1 polymer ?
#
loop_
_entity_poly.entity_id
_entity_poly.type
_entity_poly.pdbx_seq_one_letter_code
_entity_poly.pdbx_strand_id
1 'polypeptide(L)' 'MPNSRAFVIRSIKNGETSLIASCYLEDIGFKTFIVKGVYGSKKSKFSKAHFFP' A
#
# COMPACT_ATOMS: atom_id res chain seq x y z
N MET A 1 -0.24 -8.40 12.63
CA MET A 1 -1.70 -8.54 12.49
C MET A 1 -2.02 -8.57 11.00
N PRO A 2 -2.66 -9.63 10.48
CA PRO A 2 -2.80 -9.81 9.04
C PRO A 2 -3.77 -8.84 8.38
N ASN A 3 -4.69 -8.22 9.14
CA ASN A 3 -5.62 -7.21 8.64
C ASN A 3 -5.88 -6.18 9.74
N SER A 4 -5.37 -4.95 9.58
CA SER A 4 -5.67 -3.81 10.45
C SER A 4 -6.38 -2.74 9.63
N ARG A 5 -7.35 -2.05 10.24
CA ARG A 5 -8.11 -0.99 9.56
C ARG A 5 -7.20 0.24 9.41
N ALA A 6 -7.19 0.80 8.21
CA ALA A 6 -6.36 1.92 7.87
C ALA A 6 -7.07 2.85 6.89
N PHE A 7 -6.73 4.14 6.92
CA PHE A 7 -7.06 5.07 5.85
C PHE A 7 -5.80 5.70 5.28
N VAL A 8 -5.79 5.91 3.97
CA VAL A 8 -4.65 6.51 3.25
C VAL A 8 -4.74 8.02 3.39
N ILE A 9 -3.67 8.64 3.89
CA ILE A 9 -3.55 10.10 4.01
C ILE A 9 -2.91 10.66 2.75
N ARG A 10 -1.85 10.01 2.25
CA ARG A 10 -1.12 10.47 1.08
C ARG A 10 -0.66 9.30 0.23
N SER A 11 -0.77 9.46 -1.08
CA SER A 11 -0.29 8.49 -2.06
C SER A 11 0.58 9.20 -3.09
N ILE A 12 1.81 8.75 -3.27
CA ILE A 12 2.77 9.31 -4.24
C ILE A 12 3.22 8.18 -5.16
N LYS A 13 3.07 8.36 -6.48
CA LYS A 13 3.63 7.42 -7.45
C LYS A 13 5.14 7.32 -7.27
N ASN A 14 5.66 6.10 -7.16
CA ASN A 14 7.08 5.83 -7.00
C ASN A 14 7.55 4.92 -8.15
N GLY A 15 8.40 5.49 -9.01
CA GLY A 15 8.83 4.81 -10.23
C GLY A 15 7.68 4.52 -11.20
N GLU A 16 7.88 3.53 -12.06
CA GLU A 16 6.93 3.23 -13.13
C GLU A 16 5.68 2.50 -12.63
N THR A 17 5.87 1.53 -11.72
CA THR A 17 4.81 0.60 -11.31
C THR A 17 4.43 0.66 -9.83
N SER A 18 5.15 1.41 -8.98
CA SER A 18 4.96 1.38 -7.53
C SER A 18 4.30 2.64 -6.97
N LEU A 19 3.81 2.56 -5.74
CA LEU A 19 3.17 3.64 -5.01
C LEU A 19 3.73 3.71 -3.59
N ILE A 20 4.14 4.88 -3.13
CA ILE A 20 4.36 5.14 -1.71
C ILE A 20 3.02 5.59 -1.11
N ALA A 21 2.50 4.84 -0.14
CA ALA A 21 1.27 5.15 0.56
C ALA A 21 1.56 5.41 2.05
N SER A 22 1.22 6.61 2.51
CA SER A 22 1.22 6.97 3.92
C SER A 22 -0.19 6.79 4.47
N CYS A 23 -0.31 5.95 5.49
CA CYS A 23 -1.57 5.53 6.08
C CYS A 23 -1.55 5.74 7.59
N TYR A 24 -2.71 6.02 8.16
CA TYR A 24 -2.92 5.91 9.58
C TYR A 24 -3.63 4.60 9.87
N LEU A 25 -2.99 3.75 10.68
CA LEU A 25 -3.55 2.49 11.16
C LEU A 25 -4.05 2.68 12.58
N GLU A 26 -5.18 2.05 12.89
CA GLU A 26 -5.78 2.09 14.24
C GLU A 26 -4.80 1.59 15.32
N ASP A 27 -4.03 0.54 15.02
CA ASP A 27 -3.20 -0.15 16.02
C ASP A 27 -1.77 0.40 16.14
N ILE A 28 -1.22 0.94 15.05
CA ILE A 28 0.22 1.33 14.98
C ILE A 28 0.43 2.80 14.64
N GLY A 29 -0.66 3.55 14.43
CA GLY A 29 -0.61 4.96 14.06
C GLY A 29 -0.11 5.20 12.64
N PHE A 30 0.58 6.32 12.44
CA PHE A 30 1.04 6.76 11.13
C PHE A 30 2.24 5.95 10.64
N LYS A 31 2.09 5.29 9.48
CA LYS A 31 3.17 4.58 8.79
C LYS A 31 3.14 4.81 7.29
N THR A 32 4.31 4.68 6.67
CA THR A 32 4.47 4.80 5.23
C THR A 32 4.96 3.47 4.65
N PHE A 33 4.32 3.03 3.57
CA PHE A 33 4.56 1.75 2.92
C PHE A 33 4.83 1.93 1.42
N ILE A 34 5.61 1.02 0.83
CA ILE A 34 5.77 0.94 -0.63
C ILE A 34 4.91 -0.21 -1.14
N VAL A 35 3.91 0.13 -1.93
CA VAL A 35 3.05 -0.83 -2.63
C VAL A 35 3.61 -1.03 -4.03
N LYS A 36 4.23 -2.19 -4.28
CA LYS A 36 4.82 -2.54 -5.57
C LYS A 36 3.75 -3.01 -6.56
N GLY A 37 3.91 -2.66 -7.84
CA GLY A 37 3.09 -3.21 -8.92
C GLY A 37 1.66 -2.69 -9.00
N VAL A 38 1.31 -1.61 -8.29
CA VAL A 38 -0.02 -0.97 -8.32
C VAL A 38 -0.42 -0.56 -9.73
N TYR A 39 0.53 -0.05 -10.51
CA TYR A 39 0.29 0.43 -11.88
C TYR A 39 0.72 -0.57 -12.96
N GLY A 40 1.06 -1.81 -12.58
CA GLY A 40 1.44 -2.85 -13.53
C GLY A 40 0.25 -3.25 -14.42
N SER A 41 0.42 -3.20 -15.75
CA SER A 41 -0.64 -3.43 -16.74
C SER A 41 -1.23 -4.87 -16.75
N LYS A 42 -0.63 -5.81 -16.01
CA LYS A 42 -1.17 -7.16 -15.84
C LYS A 42 -2.25 -7.16 -14.75
N LYS A 43 -3.51 -6.95 -15.14
CA LYS A 43 -4.74 -7.23 -14.35
C LYS A 43 -4.92 -8.74 -14.05
N SER A 44 -3.86 -9.46 -13.71
CA SER A 44 -3.94 -10.80 -13.14
C SER A 44 -4.21 -10.64 -11.66
N LYS A 45 -5.50 -10.61 -11.29
CA LYS A 45 -6.03 -10.71 -9.91
C LYS A 45 -5.08 -10.14 -8.86
N PHE A 46 -5.23 -8.84 -8.53
CA PHE A 46 -4.54 -8.19 -7.41
C PHE A 46 -4.71 -9.06 -6.16
N SER A 47 -3.76 -9.99 -5.94
CA SER A 47 -3.80 -10.95 -4.85
C SER A 47 -3.43 -10.14 -3.63
N LYS A 48 -4.44 -9.80 -2.81
CA LYS A 48 -4.39 -9.04 -1.55
C LYS A 48 -2.96 -8.66 -1.21
N ALA A 49 -2.52 -7.51 -1.74
CA ALA A 49 -1.14 -7.10 -1.68
C ALA A 49 -0.68 -7.13 -0.23
N HIS A 50 0.28 -8.00 0.06
CA HIS A 50 0.95 -8.10 1.34
C HIS A 50 1.62 -6.75 1.60
N PHE A 51 1.02 -5.95 2.47
CA PHE A 51 1.68 -4.81 3.07
C PHE A 51 2.85 -5.37 3.89
N PHE A 52 4.06 -5.34 3.33
CA PHE A 52 5.26 -5.63 4.09
C PHE A 52 5.61 -4.40 4.94
N PRO A 53 5.92 -4.60 6.24
CA PRO A 53 6.13 -3.53 7.21
C PRO A 53 7.33 -2.63 6.92
#